data_AF-A0A8U0U614-F1
#
_entry.id   AF-A0A8U0U614-F1
#
_cell.length_a   1.000
_cell.length_b   1.000
_cell.length_c   1.000
_cell.angle_alpha   90.00
_cell.angle_beta   90.00
_cell.angle_gamma   90.00
#
_symmetry.space_group_name_H-M   'P 1'
#
loop_
_entity.id
_entity.type
_entity.pdbx_description
1 polymer ?
#
loop_
_entity_poly.entity_id
_entity_poly.type
_entity_poly.pdbx_seq_one_letter_code
_entity_poly.pdbx_strand_id
1 'polypeptide(L)'
;WSVIGVQEWQDYRLTWVPEEFDGMEKVRLPSKHIWLPDVVLYNNADGMYEVSFYSNAVVSHDGSIFWLPPAIYKSACKIEVKHFPFDQQNCTMRFRSWTYDRTEIDLILRSDVASMDDFTPSGEWDIIALPGRRNENPADPTYVDITYDFIIRRKPLFYTINLIIPCVLITSLAILVFYLPSDCGEKMTLCISVLLALTVFLLLISKIVPPTSLDVPLVGKYLMFTMVLVTFSIVTSVCVLNVHHRSPTTHTMPPWVKLVFLNKLPALLFMRQPRNSCERQKLRQRRRGQEQREGGRDGGSAGGLMVGLGLGGGGGGTDNNDPCTCYVNQASVKQFVGELGGGTGGGGGGGGSMEGLNGLREGREGGQGNRPRGKQVGGGPALTQAVLGQACPGLEEAVDGVRFIANHMKTEDDDQSVSEDWKYVAMVIDRLFLWIFIIVCVSGTVGMFLQPLFQNYTAKTITNTNG
;
A
#
# COMPACT_ATOMS: atom_id res chain seq x y z
N TRP A 1 -10.70 40.06 -10.94
CA TRP A 1 -9.73 40.82 -11.77
C TRP A 1 -10.14 42.28 -11.74
N SER A 2 -9.21 43.22 -11.84
CA SER A 2 -9.59 44.63 -12.06
C SER A 2 -9.96 44.81 -13.53
N VAL A 3 -11.06 45.52 -13.80
CA VAL A 3 -11.56 45.75 -15.16
C VAL A 3 -12.06 47.18 -15.24
N ILE A 4 -11.60 47.91 -16.26
CA ILE A 4 -11.95 49.31 -16.48
C ILE A 4 -13.21 49.35 -17.37
N GLY A 5 -14.30 49.90 -16.83
CA GLY A 5 -15.48 50.24 -17.62
C GLY A 5 -15.26 51.56 -18.35
N VAL A 6 -15.40 51.55 -19.67
CA VAL A 6 -15.41 52.76 -20.50
C VAL A 6 -16.84 53.01 -20.96
N GLN A 7 -17.38 54.19 -20.65
CA GLN A 7 -18.74 54.57 -20.99
C GLN A 7 -18.72 55.88 -21.80
N GLU A 8 -19.52 55.92 -22.85
CA GLU A 8 -19.59 57.04 -23.80
C GLU A 8 -21.05 57.23 -24.23
N TRP A 9 -21.59 58.43 -24.06
CA TRP A 9 -22.97 58.79 -24.44
C TRP A 9 -23.04 60.27 -24.88
N GLN A 10 -24.20 60.72 -25.33
CA GLN A 10 -24.40 62.12 -25.74
C GLN A 10 -25.53 62.77 -24.92
N ASP A 11 -25.32 64.00 -24.45
CA ASP A 11 -26.32 64.81 -23.74
C ASP A 11 -26.48 66.17 -24.44
N TYR A 12 -27.62 66.35 -25.11
CA TYR A 12 -27.97 67.56 -25.85
C TYR A 12 -28.09 68.82 -24.97
N ARG A 13 -28.10 68.68 -23.63
CA ARG A 13 -28.15 69.80 -22.68
C ARG A 13 -26.78 70.36 -22.35
N LEU A 14 -25.72 69.66 -22.74
CA LEU A 14 -24.32 69.98 -22.43
C LEU A 14 -23.50 70.30 -23.69
N THR A 15 -24.16 70.85 -24.72
CA THR A 15 -23.55 71.38 -25.95
C THR A 15 -23.26 72.88 -25.82
N TRP A 16 -22.16 73.37 -26.40
CA TRP A 16 -21.87 74.81 -26.52
C TRP A 16 -21.08 75.12 -27.80
N VAL A 17 -20.99 76.39 -28.16
CA VAL A 17 -20.18 76.85 -29.31
C VAL A 17 -18.78 77.25 -28.79
N PRO A 18 -17.68 76.60 -29.21
CA PRO A 18 -16.34 76.93 -28.70
C PRO A 18 -15.93 78.40 -28.93
N GLU A 19 -16.40 79.03 -30.00
CA GLU A 19 -16.11 80.44 -30.34
C GLU A 19 -16.66 81.43 -29.29
N GLU A 20 -17.75 81.09 -28.59
CA GLU A 20 -18.32 81.91 -27.51
C GLU A 20 -17.56 81.75 -26.18
N PHE A 21 -16.71 80.72 -26.07
CA PHE A 21 -16.08 80.26 -24.84
C PHE A 21 -14.55 80.06 -25.00
N ASP A 22 -13.86 81.04 -25.59
CA ASP A 22 -12.40 81.11 -25.71
C ASP A 22 -11.75 79.86 -26.35
N GLY A 23 -12.46 79.24 -27.31
CA GLY A 23 -12.00 78.03 -28.00
C GLY A 23 -12.05 76.74 -27.15
N MET A 24 -12.73 76.75 -26.00
CA MET A 24 -12.81 75.56 -25.14
C MET A 24 -13.62 74.43 -25.79
N GLU A 25 -12.94 73.44 -26.39
CA GLU A 25 -13.58 72.25 -26.96
C GLU A 25 -14.07 71.24 -25.91
N LYS A 26 -13.41 71.15 -24.75
CA LYS A 26 -13.61 70.09 -23.75
C LYS A 26 -13.48 70.59 -22.30
N VAL A 27 -14.39 70.14 -21.44
CA VAL A 27 -14.43 70.46 -20.00
C VAL A 27 -14.42 69.16 -19.17
N ARG A 28 -13.96 69.24 -17.92
CA ARG A 28 -14.02 68.13 -16.96
C ARG A 28 -14.98 68.47 -15.83
N LEU A 29 -16.07 67.71 -15.70
CA LEU A 29 -17.10 67.94 -14.69
C LEU A 29 -17.14 66.80 -13.67
N PRO A 30 -17.42 67.07 -12.37
CA PRO A 30 -17.67 66.02 -11.41
C PRO A 30 -18.92 65.24 -11.82
N SER A 31 -18.78 63.91 -11.95
CA SER A 31 -19.84 63.02 -12.45
C SER A 31 -21.16 63.13 -11.66
N LYS A 32 -21.08 63.47 -10.36
CA LYS A 32 -22.25 63.69 -9.48
C LYS A 32 -23.13 64.91 -9.81
N HIS A 33 -22.72 65.76 -10.75
CA HIS A 33 -23.50 66.95 -11.18
C HIS A 33 -24.10 66.82 -12.58
N ILE A 34 -23.84 65.71 -13.27
CA ILE A 34 -24.43 65.38 -14.59
C ILE A 34 -25.29 64.12 -14.45
N TRP A 35 -26.11 63.83 -15.47
CA TRP A 35 -26.77 62.53 -15.56
C TRP A 35 -25.76 61.45 -15.98
N LEU A 36 -25.91 60.24 -15.42
CA LEU A 36 -25.04 59.08 -15.63
C LEU A 36 -25.93 57.85 -15.90
N PRO A 37 -25.57 56.95 -16.84
CA PRO A 37 -26.21 55.65 -16.97
C PRO A 37 -25.76 54.71 -15.83
N ASP A 38 -26.69 53.98 -15.23
CA ASP A 38 -26.48 53.18 -14.02
C ASP A 38 -26.06 51.72 -14.32
N VAL A 39 -25.05 51.55 -15.18
CA VAL A 39 -24.58 50.23 -15.62
C VAL A 39 -23.86 49.49 -14.49
N VAL A 40 -24.53 48.47 -13.93
CA VAL A 40 -24.04 47.65 -12.82
C VAL A 40 -23.74 46.21 -13.24
N LEU A 41 -22.89 45.53 -12.46
CA LEU A 41 -22.65 44.09 -12.59
C LEU A 41 -23.79 43.31 -11.92
N TYR A 42 -24.65 42.65 -12.68
CA TYR A 42 -25.79 41.89 -12.11
C TYR A 42 -25.36 40.62 -11.39
N ASN A 43 -24.37 39.87 -11.89
CA ASN A 43 -23.86 38.67 -11.23
C ASN A 43 -22.76 38.98 -10.20
N ASN A 44 -23.00 39.96 -9.33
CA ASN A 44 -22.09 40.39 -8.27
C ASN A 44 -22.04 39.38 -7.10
N ALA A 45 -20.84 39.17 -6.53
CA ALA A 45 -20.64 38.34 -5.34
C ALA A 45 -20.61 39.13 -4.02
N ASP A 46 -20.31 40.44 -4.05
CA ASP A 46 -20.16 41.28 -2.86
C ASP A 46 -21.44 41.99 -2.41
N GLY A 47 -22.45 42.10 -3.28
CA GLY A 47 -23.65 42.91 -3.07
C GLY A 47 -23.46 44.44 -3.18
N MET A 48 -22.22 44.92 -3.35
CA MET A 48 -21.90 46.32 -3.62
C MET A 48 -21.96 46.59 -5.13
N TYR A 49 -23.08 47.16 -5.61
CA TYR A 49 -23.31 47.40 -7.04
C TYR A 49 -22.79 48.75 -7.55
N GLU A 50 -22.60 49.74 -6.68
CA GLU A 50 -22.02 51.05 -7.02
C GLU A 50 -20.51 50.96 -7.34
N VAL A 51 -20.03 51.91 -8.16
CA VAL A 51 -18.61 51.99 -8.51
C VAL A 51 -17.79 52.61 -7.38
N SER A 52 -16.63 52.02 -7.08
CA SER A 52 -15.79 52.35 -5.93
C SER A 52 -15.26 53.80 -5.90
N PHE A 53 -15.18 54.47 -7.05
CA PHE A 53 -14.74 55.86 -7.15
C PHE A 53 -15.44 56.59 -8.31
N TYR A 54 -16.18 57.64 -7.98
CA TYR A 54 -16.83 58.54 -8.94
C TYR A 54 -15.82 59.54 -9.52
N SER A 55 -15.13 59.15 -10.58
CA SER A 55 -14.21 60.02 -11.33
C SER A 55 -14.95 61.17 -12.04
N ASN A 56 -14.24 62.25 -12.39
CA ASN A 56 -14.78 63.30 -13.24
C ASN A 56 -15.00 62.77 -14.67
N ALA A 57 -16.12 63.15 -15.30
CA ALA A 57 -16.36 62.90 -16.72
C ALA A 57 -15.69 63.98 -17.57
N VAL A 58 -15.32 63.62 -18.81
CA VAL A 58 -14.90 64.57 -19.84
C VAL A 58 -16.10 64.82 -20.74
N VAL A 59 -16.48 66.09 -20.90
CA VAL A 59 -17.55 66.51 -21.82
C VAL A 59 -16.92 67.32 -22.95
N SER A 60 -17.33 67.06 -24.19
CA SER A 60 -16.93 67.85 -25.37
C SER A 60 -18.08 68.74 -25.84
N HIS A 61 -17.75 69.79 -26.60
CA HIS A 61 -18.70 70.83 -27.03
C HIS A 61 -19.89 70.33 -27.87
N ASP A 62 -19.77 69.16 -28.50
CA ASP A 62 -20.83 68.46 -29.25
C ASP A 62 -21.81 67.67 -28.36
N GLY A 63 -21.65 67.78 -27.04
CA GLY A 63 -22.44 67.05 -26.04
C GLY A 63 -21.97 65.61 -25.81
N SER A 64 -20.87 65.16 -26.43
CA SER A 64 -20.29 63.84 -26.14
C SER A 64 -19.70 63.81 -24.73
N ILE A 65 -20.06 62.78 -23.95
CA ILE A 65 -19.62 62.57 -22.58
C ILE A 65 -18.88 61.24 -22.50
N PHE A 66 -17.61 61.32 -22.08
CA PHE A 66 -16.74 60.19 -21.85
C PHE A 66 -16.48 60.03 -20.35
N TRP A 67 -16.85 58.88 -19.80
CA TRP A 67 -16.67 58.55 -18.39
C TRP A 67 -15.96 57.21 -18.20
N LEU A 68 -14.96 57.23 -17.33
CA LEU A 68 -14.10 56.08 -17.03
C LEU A 68 -13.88 56.05 -15.51
N PRO A 69 -14.75 55.35 -14.75
CA PRO A 69 -14.61 55.20 -13.31
C PRO A 69 -13.80 53.93 -12.97
N PRO A 70 -12.76 54.02 -12.12
CA PRO A 70 -11.98 52.85 -11.73
C PRO A 70 -12.79 51.96 -10.77
N ALA A 71 -12.99 50.70 -11.16
CA ALA A 71 -13.83 49.73 -10.47
C ALA A 71 -13.09 48.42 -10.19
N ILE A 72 -13.42 47.75 -9.08
CA ILE A 72 -12.98 46.37 -8.80
C ILE A 72 -14.23 45.49 -8.75
N TYR A 73 -14.57 44.89 -9.89
CA TYR A 73 -15.71 44.00 -10.02
C TYR A 73 -15.41 42.60 -9.46
N LYS A 74 -16.27 42.10 -8.56
CA LYS A 74 -16.25 40.72 -8.08
C LYS A 74 -17.47 39.95 -8.60
N SER A 75 -17.32 39.29 -9.74
CA SER A 75 -18.36 38.45 -10.33
C SER A 75 -18.47 37.08 -9.65
N ALA A 76 -19.69 36.62 -9.42
CA ALA A 76 -20.00 35.22 -9.14
C ALA A 76 -20.01 34.42 -10.46
N CYS A 77 -19.13 33.43 -10.58
CA CYS A 77 -19.14 32.43 -11.64
C CYS A 77 -19.05 31.01 -11.07
N LYS A 78 -19.65 30.04 -11.78
CA LYS A 78 -19.56 28.61 -11.45
C LYS A 78 -18.19 28.09 -11.93
N ILE A 79 -17.43 27.49 -11.02
CA ILE A 79 -16.13 26.87 -11.32
C ILE A 79 -16.31 25.39 -11.64
N GLU A 80 -15.74 24.93 -12.76
CA GLU A 80 -15.76 23.53 -13.19
C GLU A 80 -14.46 22.82 -12.79
N VAL A 81 -14.51 22.10 -11.66
CA VAL A 81 -13.32 21.49 -11.03
C VAL A 81 -12.92 20.13 -11.62
N LYS A 82 -13.67 19.62 -12.61
CA LYS A 82 -13.57 18.26 -13.16
C LYS A 82 -12.16 17.87 -13.63
N HIS A 83 -11.44 18.78 -14.29
CA HIS A 83 -10.11 18.54 -14.86
C HIS A 83 -8.96 19.24 -14.12
N PHE A 84 -9.21 19.73 -12.89
CA PHE A 84 -8.19 20.36 -12.06
C PHE A 84 -6.93 19.48 -11.90
N PRO A 85 -5.69 20.03 -12.02
CA PRO A 85 -5.32 21.45 -12.19
C PRO A 85 -5.13 21.87 -13.67
N PHE A 86 -5.57 21.05 -14.62
CA PHE A 86 -5.53 21.32 -16.07
C PHE A 86 -6.85 21.94 -16.55
N ASP A 87 -7.53 22.68 -15.67
CA ASP A 87 -8.84 23.25 -15.90
C ASP A 87 -8.82 24.52 -16.75
N GLN A 88 -9.83 24.61 -17.62
CA GLN A 88 -10.28 25.85 -18.23
C GLN A 88 -11.56 26.28 -17.52
N GLN A 89 -11.72 27.58 -17.27
CA GLN A 89 -12.90 28.17 -16.66
C GLN A 89 -13.51 29.18 -17.63
N ASN A 90 -14.83 29.27 -17.64
CA ASN A 90 -15.57 30.31 -18.36
C ASN A 90 -16.39 31.12 -17.34
N CYS A 91 -15.88 32.29 -16.97
CA CYS A 91 -16.51 33.17 -15.99
C CYS A 91 -17.15 34.38 -16.67
N THR A 92 -18.47 34.46 -16.67
CA THR A 92 -19.21 35.56 -17.28
C THR A 92 -19.25 36.79 -16.36
N MET A 93 -19.16 38.00 -16.92
CA MET A 93 -19.54 39.25 -16.25
C MET A 93 -20.68 39.91 -17.01
N ARG A 94 -21.83 40.11 -16.35
CA ARG A 94 -23.07 40.59 -16.97
C ARG A 94 -23.37 42.03 -16.53
N PHE A 95 -23.31 42.96 -17.47
CA PHE A 95 -23.53 44.39 -17.26
C PHE A 95 -24.88 44.82 -17.86
N ARG A 96 -25.71 45.51 -17.06
CA ARG A 96 -26.99 46.11 -17.46
C ARG A 96 -27.29 47.32 -16.56
N SER A 97 -28.08 48.27 -17.05
CA SER A 97 -28.71 49.35 -16.27
C SER A 97 -29.58 48.78 -15.13
N TRP A 98 -29.52 49.36 -13.92
CA TRP A 98 -30.31 48.88 -12.79
C TRP A 98 -31.75 49.40 -12.80
N THR A 99 -31.96 50.64 -13.22
CA THR A 99 -33.25 51.33 -13.22
C THR A 99 -33.89 51.47 -14.61
N TYR A 100 -33.08 51.61 -15.66
CA TYR A 100 -33.57 51.82 -17.03
C TYR A 100 -33.71 50.51 -17.80
N ASP A 101 -34.77 50.42 -18.61
CA ASP A 101 -35.01 49.31 -19.54
C ASP A 101 -34.54 49.63 -20.97
N ARG A 102 -34.47 48.61 -21.84
CA ARG A 102 -34.02 48.75 -23.25
C ARG A 102 -34.76 49.84 -24.04
N THR A 103 -36.01 50.15 -23.68
CA THR A 103 -36.81 51.20 -24.31
C THR A 103 -36.35 52.63 -23.97
N GLU A 104 -35.49 52.78 -22.96
CA GLU A 104 -34.97 54.06 -22.45
C GLU A 104 -33.45 54.19 -22.68
N ILE A 105 -32.70 53.10 -22.50
CA ILE A 105 -31.26 53.01 -22.78
C ILE A 105 -30.99 51.73 -23.59
N ASP A 106 -30.45 51.88 -24.80
CA ASP A 106 -29.84 50.75 -25.52
C ASP A 106 -28.33 50.68 -25.23
N LEU A 107 -27.86 49.50 -24.83
CA LEU A 107 -26.47 49.25 -24.49
C LEU A 107 -25.75 48.64 -25.68
N ILE A 108 -24.79 49.36 -26.27
CA ILE A 108 -24.05 48.95 -27.48
C ILE A 108 -22.59 48.64 -27.10
N LEU A 109 -22.01 47.56 -27.67
CA LEU A 109 -20.58 47.27 -27.49
C LEU A 109 -19.74 48.14 -28.42
N ARG A 110 -18.66 48.71 -27.89
CA ARG A 110 -17.62 49.41 -28.67
C ARG A 110 -16.74 48.45 -29.50
N SER A 111 -16.67 47.18 -29.09
CA SER A 111 -15.86 46.12 -29.69
C SER A 111 -16.40 44.76 -29.27
N ASP A 112 -16.39 43.77 -30.17
CA ASP A 112 -16.78 42.38 -29.88
C ASP A 112 -15.78 41.64 -28.98
N VAL A 113 -14.61 42.24 -28.71
CA VAL A 113 -13.56 41.69 -27.84
C VAL A 113 -13.08 42.78 -26.87
N ALA A 114 -12.91 42.44 -25.60
CA ALA A 114 -12.32 43.35 -24.62
C ALA A 114 -10.83 43.58 -24.92
N SER A 115 -10.38 44.84 -24.86
CA SER A 115 -8.96 45.19 -24.96
C SER A 115 -8.14 44.56 -23.83
N MET A 116 -6.89 44.25 -24.14
CA MET A 116 -5.87 43.78 -23.20
C MET A 116 -4.64 44.70 -23.16
N ASP A 117 -4.76 45.95 -23.63
CA ASP A 117 -3.59 46.82 -23.89
C ASP A 117 -2.80 47.16 -22.61
N ASP A 118 -3.50 47.41 -21.49
CA ASP A 118 -2.92 47.60 -20.15
C ASP A 118 -2.85 46.30 -19.31
N PHE A 119 -2.91 45.12 -19.93
CA PHE A 119 -2.96 43.85 -19.19
C PHE A 119 -1.62 43.42 -18.59
N THR A 120 -1.60 43.22 -17.26
CA THR A 120 -0.47 42.60 -16.55
C THR A 120 -0.70 41.09 -16.38
N PRO A 121 0.20 40.21 -16.89
CA PRO A 121 -0.03 38.77 -16.92
C PRO A 121 0.04 38.13 -15.52
N SER A 122 -0.93 37.25 -15.21
CA SER A 122 -1.00 36.55 -13.93
C SER A 122 -0.06 35.34 -13.85
N GLY A 123 0.51 35.11 -12.66
CA GLY A 123 1.35 33.94 -12.37
C GLY A 123 0.58 32.61 -12.27
N GLU A 124 -0.75 32.64 -12.06
CA GLU A 124 -1.57 31.43 -11.90
C GLU A 124 -2.48 31.17 -13.10
N TRP A 125 -2.89 32.21 -13.85
CA TRP A 125 -3.90 32.12 -14.90
C TRP A 125 -3.43 32.75 -16.20
N ASP A 126 -3.72 32.10 -17.33
CA ASP A 126 -3.66 32.68 -18.67
C ASP A 126 -5.07 32.98 -19.18
N ILE A 127 -5.24 34.13 -19.84
CA ILE A 127 -6.44 34.48 -20.58
C ILE A 127 -6.32 33.89 -22.00
N ILE A 128 -7.34 33.17 -22.46
CA ILE A 128 -7.39 32.63 -23.83
C ILE A 128 -8.18 33.58 -24.74
N ALA A 129 -9.34 34.04 -24.29
CA ALA A 129 -10.22 34.93 -25.04
C ALA A 129 -11.15 35.70 -24.11
N LEU A 130 -11.53 36.92 -24.52
CA LEU A 130 -12.48 37.81 -23.84
C LEU A 130 -13.55 38.35 -24.81
N PRO A 131 -14.37 37.50 -25.46
CA PRO A 131 -15.45 37.98 -26.30
C PRO A 131 -16.51 38.71 -25.46
N GLY A 132 -16.97 39.85 -25.96
CA GLY A 132 -18.17 40.53 -25.50
C GLY A 132 -19.36 40.11 -26.36
N ARG A 133 -20.52 39.90 -25.74
CA ARG A 133 -21.77 39.56 -26.42
C ARG A 133 -22.93 40.35 -25.83
N ARG A 134 -23.70 41.01 -26.69
CA ARG A 134 -24.98 41.62 -26.33
C ARG A 134 -26.08 40.56 -26.40
N ASN A 135 -26.82 40.35 -25.32
CA ASN A 135 -27.94 39.41 -25.31
C ASN A 135 -29.25 40.19 -25.23
N GLU A 136 -30.17 39.86 -26.15
CA GLU A 136 -31.58 40.25 -26.08
C GLU A 136 -32.40 38.99 -25.76
N ASN A 137 -33.48 39.12 -24.99
CA ASN A 137 -34.38 38.00 -24.72
C ASN A 137 -35.62 38.06 -25.63
N PRO A 138 -35.84 37.11 -26.56
CA PRO A 138 -37.03 37.13 -27.42
C PRO A 138 -38.36 36.99 -26.66
N ALA A 139 -38.33 36.51 -25.41
CA ALA A 139 -39.50 36.39 -24.54
C ALA A 139 -39.74 37.63 -23.64
N ASP A 140 -38.77 38.55 -23.56
CA ASP A 140 -38.82 39.73 -22.69
C ASP A 140 -38.15 40.92 -23.41
N PRO A 141 -38.93 41.74 -24.16
CA PRO A 141 -38.37 42.72 -25.08
C PRO A 141 -37.70 43.91 -24.40
N THR A 142 -37.91 44.14 -23.09
CA THR A 142 -37.17 45.17 -22.34
C THR A 142 -35.79 44.69 -21.88
N TYR A 143 -35.50 43.39 -22.01
CA TYR A 143 -34.22 42.79 -21.63
C TYR A 143 -33.11 43.09 -22.63
N VAL A 144 -32.10 43.84 -22.18
CA VAL A 144 -30.78 43.95 -22.80
C VAL A 144 -29.71 43.72 -21.75
N ASP A 145 -28.66 42.95 -22.06
CA ASP A 145 -27.42 42.96 -21.29
C ASP A 145 -26.18 42.87 -22.18
N ILE A 146 -25.04 43.32 -21.64
CA ILE A 146 -23.72 43.10 -22.21
C ILE A 146 -23.00 42.09 -21.32
N THR A 147 -22.74 40.90 -21.85
CA THR A 147 -22.00 39.85 -21.15
C THR A 147 -20.61 39.70 -21.76
N TYR A 148 -19.56 39.79 -20.93
CA TYR A 148 -18.19 39.41 -21.31
C TYR A 148 -17.86 38.03 -20.75
N ASP A 149 -17.40 37.12 -21.61
CA ASP A 149 -17.03 35.75 -21.24
C ASP A 149 -15.52 35.65 -20.96
N PHE A 150 -15.11 35.43 -19.71
CA PHE A 150 -13.69 35.27 -19.36
C PHE A 150 -13.27 33.80 -19.50
N ILE A 151 -12.75 33.45 -20.68
CA ILE A 151 -12.23 32.11 -20.97
C ILE A 151 -10.76 32.06 -20.53
N ILE A 152 -10.52 31.47 -19.36
CA ILE A 152 -9.20 31.42 -18.69
C ILE A 152 -8.72 29.99 -18.47
N ARG A 153 -7.40 29.78 -18.39
CA ARG A 153 -6.75 28.48 -18.14
C ARG A 153 -5.76 28.60 -16.97
N ARG A 154 -5.76 27.59 -16.10
CA ARG A 154 -4.82 27.50 -14.98
C ARG A 154 -3.42 27.08 -15.45
N LYS A 155 -2.38 27.63 -14.81
CA LYS A 155 -0.98 27.16 -14.92
C LYS A 155 -0.78 25.97 -13.96
N PRO A 156 -0.62 24.73 -14.46
CA PRO A 156 -0.73 23.53 -13.62
C PRO A 156 0.54 23.20 -12.81
N LEU A 157 1.67 23.87 -13.08
CA LEU A 157 3.00 23.48 -12.58
C LEU A 157 3.06 23.41 -11.05
N PHE A 158 2.56 24.44 -10.36
CA PHE A 158 2.55 24.50 -8.89
C PHE A 158 1.81 23.31 -8.26
N TYR A 159 0.62 23.00 -8.76
CA TYR A 159 -0.20 21.88 -8.27
C TYR A 159 0.38 20.52 -8.70
N THR A 160 1.02 20.44 -9.86
CA THR A 160 1.71 19.23 -10.31
C THR A 160 2.87 18.87 -9.38
N ILE A 161 3.71 19.86 -9.04
CA ILE A 161 4.86 19.66 -8.16
C ILE A 161 4.42 19.41 -6.71
N ASN A 162 3.44 20.16 -6.19
CA ASN A 162 3.09 20.12 -4.76
C ASN A 162 1.99 19.11 -4.38
N LEU A 163 1.16 18.64 -5.33
CA LEU A 163 0.10 17.64 -5.06
C LEU A 163 0.36 16.31 -5.78
N ILE A 164 0.70 16.35 -7.08
CA ILE A 164 0.77 15.13 -7.89
C ILE A 164 2.06 14.34 -7.59
N ILE A 165 3.23 14.99 -7.59
CA ILE A 165 4.50 14.31 -7.31
C ILE A 165 4.51 13.63 -5.91
N PRO A 166 4.12 14.30 -4.81
CA PRO A 166 4.11 13.66 -3.49
C PRO A 166 3.10 12.50 -3.39
N CYS A 167 1.95 12.60 -4.06
CA CYS A 167 0.98 11.49 -4.10
C CYS A 167 1.56 10.26 -4.82
N VAL A 168 2.20 10.45 -5.98
CA VAL A 168 2.90 9.37 -6.70
C VAL A 168 4.02 8.77 -5.85
N LEU A 169 4.84 9.61 -5.18
CA LEU A 169 5.89 9.14 -4.26
C LEU A 169 5.31 8.29 -3.12
N ILE A 170 4.22 8.72 -2.46
CA ILE A 170 3.56 7.97 -1.39
C ILE A 170 3.03 6.61 -1.91
N THR A 171 2.44 6.56 -3.11
CA THR A 171 2.02 5.27 -3.70
C THR A 171 3.21 4.35 -4.00
N SER A 172 4.36 4.89 -4.41
CA SER A 172 5.58 4.11 -4.64
C SER A 172 6.17 3.56 -3.33
N LEU A 173 6.10 4.34 -2.24
CA LEU A 173 6.52 3.89 -0.90
C LEU A 173 5.60 2.79 -0.36
N ALA A 174 4.29 2.85 -0.62
CA ALA A 174 3.36 1.78 -0.26
C ALA A 174 3.68 0.46 -0.99
N ILE A 175 4.07 0.52 -2.26
CA ILE A 175 4.54 -0.67 -3.00
C ILE A 175 5.86 -1.20 -2.43
N LEU A 176 6.77 -0.31 -2.02
CA LEU A 176 8.07 -0.66 -1.42
C LEU A 176 7.94 -1.51 -0.13
N VAL A 177 6.83 -1.37 0.61
CA VAL A 177 6.53 -2.19 1.80
C VAL A 177 6.58 -3.69 1.49
N PHE A 178 6.06 -4.12 0.34
CA PHE A 178 6.07 -5.53 -0.10
C PHE A 178 7.40 -5.98 -0.72
N TYR A 179 8.39 -5.09 -0.79
CA TYR A 179 9.75 -5.46 -1.16
C TYR A 179 10.63 -5.74 0.07
N LEU A 180 10.33 -5.08 1.20
CA LEU A 180 11.07 -5.21 2.45
C LEU A 180 10.73 -6.53 3.18
N PRO A 181 11.73 -7.37 3.54
CA PRO A 181 11.48 -8.61 4.27
C PRO A 181 10.97 -8.34 5.70
N SER A 182 10.01 -9.12 6.17
CA SER A 182 9.44 -9.01 7.51
C SER A 182 10.39 -9.45 8.63
N ASP A 183 11.53 -10.07 8.31
CA ASP A 183 12.62 -10.29 9.27
C ASP A 183 13.26 -8.97 9.75
N CYS A 184 13.05 -7.86 9.03
CA CYS A 184 13.37 -6.50 9.47
C CYS A 184 12.11 -5.86 10.10
N GLY A 185 12.14 -5.63 11.42
CA GLY A 185 11.00 -5.07 12.17
C GLY A 185 10.48 -3.70 11.67
N GLU A 186 11.33 -2.95 10.97
CA GLU A 186 10.99 -1.65 10.36
C GLU A 186 9.85 -1.68 9.34
N LYS A 187 9.43 -2.86 8.87
CA LYS A 187 8.27 -3.00 7.98
C LYS A 187 7.00 -2.35 8.57
N MET A 188 6.80 -2.44 9.89
CA MET A 188 5.67 -1.81 10.57
C MET A 188 5.86 -0.29 10.72
N THR A 189 7.07 0.17 11.05
CA THR A 189 7.42 1.61 11.10
C THR A 189 7.07 2.28 9.78
N LEU A 190 7.53 1.69 8.66
CA LEU A 190 7.29 2.16 7.30
C LEU A 190 5.78 2.26 6.98
N CYS A 191 4.99 1.25 7.33
CA CYS A 191 3.52 1.26 7.14
C CYS A 191 2.85 2.42 7.88
N ILE A 192 3.24 2.66 9.13
CA ILE A 192 2.66 3.72 9.98
C ILE A 192 3.05 5.11 9.44
N SER A 193 4.31 5.30 9.04
CA SER A 193 4.76 6.56 8.43
C SER A 193 4.05 6.86 7.10
N VAL A 194 3.83 5.85 6.25
CA VAL A 194 3.08 6.00 4.99
C VAL A 194 1.61 6.35 5.25
N LEU A 195 0.98 5.74 6.26
CA LEU A 195 -0.41 6.07 6.66
C LEU A 195 -0.53 7.52 7.15
N LEU A 196 0.38 7.97 8.01
CA LEU A 196 0.39 9.34 8.55
C LEU A 196 0.69 10.38 7.46
N ALA A 197 1.59 10.08 6.53
CA ALA A 197 1.82 10.93 5.36
C ALA A 197 0.54 11.08 4.51
N LEU A 198 -0.15 9.97 4.22
CA LEU A 198 -1.37 9.99 3.43
C LEU A 198 -2.50 10.80 4.08
N THR A 199 -2.72 10.69 5.38
CA THR A 199 -3.76 11.47 6.07
C THR A 199 -3.45 12.97 6.08
N VAL A 200 -2.17 13.36 6.25
CA VAL A 200 -1.75 14.76 6.15
C VAL A 200 -1.96 15.32 4.73
N PHE A 201 -1.59 14.57 3.67
CA PHE A 201 -1.84 15.00 2.30
C PHE A 201 -3.33 15.09 1.95
N LEU A 202 -4.16 14.17 2.46
CA LEU A 202 -5.62 14.23 2.29
C LEU A 202 -6.22 15.50 2.93
N LEU A 203 -5.77 15.86 4.14
CA LEU A 203 -6.18 17.08 4.85
C LEU A 203 -5.67 18.39 4.21
N LEU A 204 -4.56 18.33 3.47
CA LEU A 204 -4.07 19.45 2.68
C LEU A 204 -4.93 19.66 1.42
N ILE A 205 -5.31 18.57 0.74
CA ILE A 205 -6.09 18.64 -0.50
C ILE A 205 -7.54 19.04 -0.24
N SER A 206 -8.15 18.59 0.85
CA SER A 206 -9.51 19.00 1.26
C SER A 206 -9.64 20.48 1.65
N LYS A 207 -8.53 21.21 1.78
CA LYS A 207 -8.49 22.68 1.95
C LYS A 207 -8.24 23.44 0.65
N ILE A 208 -7.72 22.79 -0.39
CA ILE A 208 -7.40 23.40 -1.69
C ILE A 208 -8.54 23.21 -2.69
N VAL A 209 -9.21 22.06 -2.66
CA VAL A 209 -10.39 21.78 -3.49
C VAL A 209 -11.64 22.35 -2.80
N PRO A 210 -12.45 23.20 -3.46
CA PRO A 210 -13.66 23.74 -2.85
C PRO A 210 -14.71 22.63 -2.64
N PRO A 211 -15.45 22.63 -1.51
CA PRO A 211 -16.43 21.61 -1.17
C PRO A 211 -17.65 21.69 -2.12
N THR A 212 -17.55 21.00 -3.25
CA THR A 212 -18.51 21.03 -4.35
C THR A 212 -18.91 19.60 -4.71
N SER A 213 -20.23 19.33 -4.71
CA SER A 213 -20.79 17.99 -4.93
C SER A 213 -21.18 17.71 -6.38
N LEU A 214 -21.14 18.72 -7.26
CA LEU A 214 -21.62 18.63 -8.64
C LEU A 214 -20.75 17.71 -9.52
N ASP A 215 -19.43 17.73 -9.32
CA ASP A 215 -18.47 16.93 -10.09
C ASP A 215 -17.23 16.67 -9.21
N VAL A 216 -16.85 15.41 -9.02
CA VAL A 216 -15.61 15.08 -8.28
C VAL A 216 -14.39 15.30 -9.20
N PRO A 217 -13.39 16.13 -8.81
CA PRO A 217 -12.20 16.39 -9.61
C PRO A 217 -11.43 15.12 -9.98
N LEU A 218 -10.73 15.13 -11.12
CA LEU A 218 -9.86 14.03 -11.53
C LEU A 218 -8.79 13.71 -10.48
N VAL A 219 -8.14 14.73 -9.91
CA VAL A 219 -7.21 14.57 -8.77
C VAL A 219 -7.92 13.96 -7.55
N GLY A 220 -9.16 14.35 -7.27
CA GLY A 220 -9.97 13.75 -6.18
C GLY A 220 -10.26 12.26 -6.41
N LYS A 221 -10.62 11.88 -7.65
CA LYS A 221 -10.83 10.48 -8.05
C LYS A 221 -9.55 9.65 -7.92
N TYR A 222 -8.41 10.21 -8.34
CA TYR A 222 -7.09 9.59 -8.16
C TYR A 222 -6.75 9.40 -6.68
N LEU A 223 -6.96 10.42 -5.83
CA LEU A 223 -6.70 10.34 -4.40
C LEU A 223 -7.60 9.33 -3.67
N MET A 224 -8.88 9.25 -4.03
CA MET A 224 -9.78 8.22 -3.48
C MET A 224 -9.31 6.80 -3.87
N PHE A 225 -8.85 6.62 -5.11
CA PHE A 225 -8.28 5.35 -5.57
C PHE A 225 -6.97 5.01 -4.83
N THR A 226 -6.02 5.95 -4.71
CA THR A 226 -4.76 5.71 -4.01
C THR A 226 -4.96 5.50 -2.51
N MET A 227 -5.91 6.20 -1.88
CA MET A 227 -6.30 5.96 -0.48
C MET A 227 -6.79 4.53 -0.28
N VAL A 228 -7.73 4.05 -1.11
CA VAL A 228 -8.24 2.66 -1.04
C VAL A 228 -7.11 1.64 -1.25
N LEU A 229 -6.19 1.88 -2.21
CA LEU A 229 -5.02 1.02 -2.42
C LEU A 229 -4.10 0.99 -1.19
N VAL A 230 -3.78 2.14 -0.59
CA VAL A 230 -2.88 2.21 0.57
C VAL A 230 -3.54 1.59 1.81
N THR A 231 -4.84 1.77 2.02
CA THR A 231 -5.57 1.07 3.10
C THR A 231 -5.52 -0.45 2.92
N PHE A 232 -5.78 -0.95 1.70
CA PHE A 232 -5.66 -2.39 1.42
C PHE A 232 -4.21 -2.89 1.52
N SER A 233 -3.23 -2.06 1.15
CA SER A 233 -1.79 -2.33 1.28
C SER A 233 -1.36 -2.52 2.74
N ILE A 234 -1.87 -1.69 3.64
CA ILE A 234 -1.56 -1.78 5.08
C ILE A 234 -2.22 -3.02 5.69
N VAL A 235 -3.49 -3.29 5.39
CA VAL A 235 -4.20 -4.48 5.90
C VAL A 235 -3.52 -5.77 5.44
N THR A 236 -3.17 -5.88 4.15
CA THR A 236 -2.44 -7.05 3.63
C THR A 236 -1.04 -7.18 4.22
N SER A 237 -0.33 -6.08 4.49
CA SER A 237 0.98 -6.10 5.18
C SER A 237 0.87 -6.64 6.61
N VAL A 238 -0.16 -6.25 7.36
CA VAL A 238 -0.43 -6.78 8.71
C VAL A 238 -0.78 -8.28 8.64
N CYS A 239 -1.54 -8.72 7.63
CA CYS A 239 -1.80 -10.14 7.41
C CYS A 239 -0.53 -10.94 7.07
N VAL A 240 0.38 -10.41 6.24
CA VAL A 240 1.68 -11.04 5.93
C VAL A 240 2.53 -11.18 7.20
N LEU A 241 2.61 -10.13 8.03
CA LEU A 241 3.37 -10.19 9.29
C LEU A 241 2.79 -11.22 10.28
N ASN A 242 1.46 -11.30 10.40
CA ASN A 242 0.78 -12.32 11.20
C ASN A 242 1.13 -13.73 10.72
N VAL A 243 1.21 -13.97 9.40
CA VAL A 243 1.62 -15.27 8.84
C VAL A 243 3.11 -15.56 9.07
N HIS A 244 3.99 -14.56 8.97
CA HIS A 244 5.44 -14.70 9.19
C HIS A 244 5.80 -15.08 10.64
N HIS A 245 5.09 -14.54 11.63
CA HIS A 245 5.29 -14.85 13.05
C HIS A 245 4.56 -16.13 13.55
N ARG A 246 4.06 -16.99 12.66
CA ARG A 246 3.41 -18.26 13.07
C ARG A 246 4.43 -19.29 13.54
N SER A 247 4.30 -19.68 14.81
CA SER A 247 5.05 -20.80 15.39
C SER A 247 4.42 -22.15 14.99
N PRO A 248 5.23 -23.20 14.75
CA PRO A 248 4.71 -24.57 14.63
C PRO A 248 3.89 -24.99 15.87
N THR A 249 4.25 -24.50 17.06
CA THR A 249 3.59 -24.85 18.32
C THR A 249 2.17 -24.29 18.48
N THR A 250 1.77 -23.29 17.66
CA THR A 250 0.44 -22.67 17.74
C THR A 250 -0.43 -22.92 16.50
N HIS A 251 0.15 -23.18 15.33
CA HIS A 251 -0.59 -23.39 14.09
C HIS A 251 -0.02 -24.51 13.21
N THR A 252 -0.82 -25.57 13.03
CA THR A 252 -0.56 -26.61 12.02
C THR A 252 -0.81 -26.06 10.61
N MET A 253 0.11 -26.31 9.66
CA MET A 253 0.01 -25.76 8.30
C MET A 253 -0.87 -26.65 7.40
N PRO A 254 -2.03 -26.16 6.88
CA PRO A 254 -2.98 -27.00 6.14
C PRO A 254 -2.42 -27.58 4.84
N PRO A 255 -2.90 -28.77 4.39
CA PRO A 255 -2.43 -29.40 3.14
C PRO A 255 -2.62 -28.51 1.90
N TRP A 256 -3.72 -27.74 1.84
CA TRP A 256 -3.98 -26.83 0.72
C TRP A 256 -3.01 -25.64 0.69
N VAL A 257 -2.58 -25.14 1.86
CA VAL A 257 -1.57 -24.06 1.95
C VAL A 257 -0.24 -24.55 1.36
N LYS A 258 0.17 -25.78 1.69
CA LYS A 258 1.37 -26.40 1.11
C LYS A 258 1.28 -26.51 -0.41
N LEU A 259 0.16 -27.01 -0.94
CA LEU A 259 -0.04 -27.15 -2.40
C LEU A 259 -0.06 -25.80 -3.14
N VAL A 260 -0.69 -24.77 -2.58
CA VAL A 260 -0.81 -23.45 -3.22
C VAL A 260 0.48 -22.64 -3.10
N PHE A 261 1.00 -22.45 -1.88
CA PHE A 261 2.08 -21.50 -1.60
C PHE A 261 3.49 -22.08 -1.73
N LEU A 262 3.70 -23.40 -1.60
CA LEU A 262 5.02 -24.01 -1.83
C LEU A 262 5.22 -24.47 -3.28
N ASN A 263 4.15 -24.97 -3.94
CA ASN A 263 4.29 -25.60 -5.26
C ASN A 263 3.75 -24.74 -6.42
N LYS A 264 2.55 -24.18 -6.32
CA LYS A 264 1.89 -23.48 -7.45
C LYS A 264 2.34 -22.03 -7.60
N LEU A 265 2.34 -21.24 -6.52
CA LEU A 265 2.64 -19.81 -6.59
C LEU A 265 4.13 -19.49 -6.85
N PRO A 266 5.13 -20.19 -6.29
CA PRO A 266 6.53 -19.91 -6.60
C PRO A 266 6.87 -20.15 -8.07
N ALA A 267 6.26 -21.17 -8.68
CA ALA A 267 6.40 -21.45 -10.11
C ALA A 267 5.80 -20.35 -11.00
N LEU A 268 4.67 -19.75 -10.59
CA LEU A 268 4.03 -18.63 -11.30
C LEU A 268 4.78 -17.30 -11.10
N LEU A 269 5.37 -17.09 -9.92
CA LEU A 269 6.15 -15.90 -9.55
C LEU A 269 7.64 -16.01 -9.93
N PHE A 270 8.03 -17.06 -10.67
CA PHE A 270 9.43 -17.39 -11.02
C PHE A 270 10.41 -17.45 -9.83
N MET A 271 9.91 -17.66 -8.61
CA MET A 271 10.74 -17.71 -7.41
C MET A 271 11.37 -19.09 -7.24
N ARG A 272 12.69 -19.13 -7.34
CA ARG A 272 13.51 -20.34 -7.14
C ARG A 272 13.54 -20.69 -5.65
N GLN A 273 12.79 -21.73 -5.24
CA GLN A 273 12.75 -22.21 -3.86
C GLN A 273 14.17 -22.46 -3.32
N PRO A 274 14.52 -21.99 -2.10
CA PRO A 274 15.86 -22.16 -1.55
C PRO A 274 16.20 -23.64 -1.39
N ARG A 275 17.32 -24.08 -1.98
CA ARG A 275 17.69 -25.50 -2.15
C ARG A 275 18.08 -26.23 -0.85
N ASN A 276 17.95 -25.56 0.29
CA ASN A 276 18.51 -25.95 1.58
C ASN A 276 17.77 -27.14 2.20
N SER A 277 16.44 -27.19 2.04
CA SER A 277 15.62 -28.35 2.44
C SER A 277 16.09 -29.62 1.73
N CYS A 278 16.42 -29.53 0.43
CA CYS A 278 16.93 -30.64 -0.36
C CYS A 278 18.34 -31.08 0.08
N GLU A 279 19.26 -30.15 0.39
CA GLU A 279 20.60 -30.53 0.88
C GLU A 279 20.57 -31.11 2.31
N ARG A 280 19.80 -30.52 3.25
CA ARG A 280 19.59 -31.09 4.60
C ARG A 280 18.87 -32.44 4.54
N GLN A 281 17.87 -32.61 3.66
CA GLN A 281 17.22 -33.92 3.44
C GLN A 281 18.16 -34.93 2.81
N LYS A 282 19.02 -34.55 1.84
CA LYS A 282 20.06 -35.44 1.29
C LYS A 282 21.07 -35.86 2.33
N LEU A 283 21.45 -34.97 3.28
CA LEU A 283 22.32 -35.33 4.40
C LEU A 283 21.62 -36.28 5.38
N ARG A 284 20.35 -36.04 5.74
CA ARG A 284 19.53 -36.95 6.54
C ARG A 284 19.29 -38.31 5.85
N GLN A 285 19.07 -38.33 4.52
CA GLN A 285 18.97 -39.55 3.72
C GLN A 285 20.31 -40.28 3.58
N ARG A 286 21.44 -39.56 3.45
CA ARG A 286 22.77 -40.15 3.46
C ARG A 286 23.09 -40.77 4.81
N ARG A 287 22.78 -40.12 5.94
CA ARG A 287 22.89 -40.74 7.28
C ARG A 287 22.03 -42.00 7.38
N ARG A 288 20.73 -41.95 7.07
CA ARG A 288 19.88 -43.16 7.08
C ARG A 288 20.37 -44.27 6.16
N GLY A 289 20.84 -43.93 4.96
CA GLY A 289 21.42 -44.86 4.01
C GLY A 289 22.81 -45.38 4.40
N GLN A 290 23.48 -44.73 5.36
CA GLN A 290 24.74 -45.17 5.95
C GLN A 290 24.46 -46.05 7.19
N GLU A 291 23.55 -45.63 8.08
CA GLU A 291 23.00 -46.44 9.19
C GLU A 291 22.47 -47.79 8.69
N GLN A 292 21.70 -47.81 7.58
CA GLN A 292 21.23 -49.04 6.93
C GLN A 292 22.32 -49.84 6.20
N ARG A 293 23.48 -49.23 5.89
CA ARG A 293 24.63 -49.92 5.29
C ARG A 293 25.62 -50.46 6.32
N GLU A 294 25.64 -49.89 7.51
CA GLU A 294 26.44 -50.35 8.64
C GLU A 294 25.68 -51.48 9.37
N GLY A 295 24.42 -51.23 9.79
CA GLY A 295 23.55 -52.26 10.36
C GLY A 295 23.11 -53.37 9.38
N GLY A 296 23.48 -53.25 8.11
CA GLY A 296 23.25 -54.27 7.07
C GLY A 296 24.50 -55.07 6.68
N ARG A 297 25.64 -54.90 7.37
CA ARG A 297 26.93 -55.50 6.94
C ARG A 297 27.56 -56.53 7.87
N ASP A 298 27.02 -56.75 9.08
CA ASP A 298 27.40 -57.88 9.94
C ASP A 298 26.80 -59.21 9.43
N GLY A 299 27.11 -59.52 8.18
CA GLY A 299 26.73 -60.71 7.43
C GLY A 299 27.92 -61.63 7.13
N GLY A 300 29.01 -61.53 7.89
CA GLY A 300 30.13 -62.48 7.84
C GLY A 300 31.54 -61.87 7.92
N SER A 301 32.43 -62.63 8.59
CA SER A 301 33.86 -62.36 8.81
C SER A 301 34.21 -61.25 9.82
N ALA A 302 35.17 -61.55 10.69
CA ALA A 302 35.60 -60.67 11.76
C ALA A 302 36.46 -59.50 11.25
N GLY A 303 36.13 -58.29 11.71
CA GLY A 303 36.97 -57.10 11.63
C GLY A 303 36.77 -56.28 12.91
N GLY A 304 37.85 -55.96 13.63
CA GLY A 304 37.75 -55.25 14.90
C GLY A 304 37.28 -53.80 14.72
N LEU A 305 36.28 -53.39 15.50
CA LEU A 305 35.74 -52.03 15.46
C LEU A 305 36.69 -51.04 16.16
N MET A 306 37.67 -50.50 15.41
CA MET A 306 38.40 -49.32 15.86
C MET A 306 37.46 -48.11 15.94
N VAL A 307 37.18 -47.64 17.15
CA VAL A 307 36.58 -46.32 17.37
C VAL A 307 37.67 -45.26 17.15
N GLY A 308 37.95 -44.97 15.89
CA GLY A 308 38.93 -43.97 15.47
C GLY A 308 38.46 -42.55 15.71
N LEU A 309 38.57 -42.07 16.96
CA LEU A 309 38.43 -40.64 17.29
C LEU A 309 39.62 -39.86 16.71
N GLY A 310 39.49 -39.46 15.44
CA GLY A 310 40.48 -38.69 14.69
C GLY A 310 40.60 -37.23 15.15
N LEU A 311 41.11 -37.01 16.36
CA LEU A 311 41.67 -35.72 16.76
C LEU A 311 43.04 -35.55 16.10
N GLY A 312 43.21 -34.46 15.34
CA GLY A 312 44.50 -34.10 14.75
C GLY A 312 45.52 -33.75 15.85
N GLY A 313 46.64 -34.46 15.88
CA GLY A 313 47.65 -34.29 16.94
C GLY A 313 48.42 -32.96 16.83
N GLY A 314 48.76 -32.37 17.99
CA GLY A 314 49.50 -31.11 18.04
C GLY A 314 49.91 -30.66 19.45
N GLY A 315 50.99 -31.24 19.98
CA GLY A 315 51.65 -30.80 21.22
C GLY A 315 51.31 -31.64 22.45
N GLY A 316 52.35 -32.15 23.12
CA GLY A 316 52.19 -33.06 24.27
C GLY A 316 52.08 -32.33 25.62
N GLY A 317 51.46 -33.02 26.58
CA GLY A 317 51.44 -32.70 27.99
C GLY A 317 51.06 -33.96 28.77
N THR A 318 51.82 -34.29 29.82
CA THR A 318 51.53 -35.41 30.72
C THR A 318 50.63 -34.94 31.85
N ASP A 319 49.54 -35.65 32.14
CA ASP A 319 49.04 -35.81 33.51
C ASP A 319 48.04 -36.97 33.62
N ASN A 320 47.84 -37.47 34.85
CA ASN A 320 47.01 -38.65 35.13
C ASN A 320 45.54 -38.28 35.37
N ASN A 321 44.62 -39.04 34.77
CA ASN A 321 43.28 -39.34 35.31
C ASN A 321 42.65 -40.48 34.51
N ASP A 322 42.12 -41.51 35.19
CA ASP A 322 41.50 -42.68 34.56
C ASP A 322 40.10 -42.41 34.00
N PRO A 323 39.80 -42.96 32.80
CA PRO A 323 38.46 -43.40 32.44
C PRO A 323 38.44 -44.93 32.25
N CYS A 324 37.59 -45.63 33.00
CA CYS A 324 37.54 -47.10 33.03
C CYS A 324 37.13 -47.76 31.69
N THR A 325 38.08 -47.97 30.78
CA THR A 325 37.87 -48.76 29.55
C THR A 325 37.83 -50.26 29.85
N CYS A 326 36.64 -50.78 30.11
CA CYS A 326 36.37 -52.19 30.39
C CYS A 326 36.45 -53.08 29.13
N TYR A 327 37.67 -53.51 28.78
CA TYR A 327 37.90 -54.49 27.71
C TYR A 327 37.45 -55.91 28.10
N VAL A 328 36.27 -56.32 27.64
CA VAL A 328 35.81 -57.72 27.75
C VAL A 328 36.52 -58.57 26.69
N ASN A 329 37.61 -59.24 27.08
CA ASN A 329 38.30 -60.18 26.21
C ASN A 329 37.47 -61.46 26.03
N GLN A 330 37.03 -61.74 24.80
CA GLN A 330 36.21 -62.90 24.44
C GLN A 330 36.91 -64.25 24.69
N ALA A 331 38.24 -64.27 24.89
CA ALA A 331 38.96 -65.46 25.32
C ALA A 331 38.54 -65.94 26.72
N SER A 332 38.40 -65.03 27.69
CA SER A 332 38.10 -65.37 29.09
C SER A 332 36.70 -65.96 29.29
N VAL A 333 35.73 -65.50 28.49
CA VAL A 333 34.32 -65.93 28.59
C VAL A 333 34.16 -67.43 28.25
N LYS A 334 35.00 -67.98 27.37
CA LYS A 334 34.95 -69.41 27.01
C LYS A 334 35.42 -70.34 28.14
N GLN A 335 36.23 -69.85 29.08
CA GLN A 335 36.84 -70.69 30.12
C GLN A 335 35.93 -70.90 31.34
N PHE A 336 34.97 -69.99 31.59
CA PHE A 336 34.00 -70.13 32.70
C PHE A 336 32.72 -70.90 32.34
N VAL A 337 32.48 -71.22 31.07
CA VAL A 337 31.31 -72.00 30.62
C VAL A 337 31.57 -73.52 30.67
N GLY A 338 32.80 -73.94 30.97
CA GLY A 338 33.19 -75.36 31.02
C GLY A 338 32.80 -76.12 32.30
N GLU A 339 32.69 -75.44 33.44
CA GLU A 339 32.48 -76.08 34.75
C GLU A 339 31.39 -75.37 35.57
N LEU A 340 30.16 -75.89 35.51
CA LEU A 340 29.15 -75.85 36.60
C LEU A 340 27.95 -76.77 36.28
N GLY A 341 28.26 -78.04 35.99
CA GLY A 341 27.26 -79.08 35.76
C GLY A 341 26.91 -79.86 37.02
N GLY A 342 25.81 -79.48 37.69
CA GLY A 342 25.22 -80.24 38.81
C GLY A 342 25.29 -79.54 40.17
N GLY A 343 24.21 -79.67 40.95
CA GLY A 343 24.08 -79.06 42.29
C GLY A 343 22.63 -78.87 42.71
N THR A 344 22.12 -79.72 43.58
CA THR A 344 20.72 -79.71 44.04
C THR A 344 20.47 -78.78 45.24
N GLY A 345 19.35 -78.06 45.22
CA GLY A 345 18.44 -77.97 46.38
C GLY A 345 18.30 -76.64 47.13
N GLY A 346 17.11 -76.45 47.73
CA GLY A 346 17.00 -75.85 49.07
C GLY A 346 16.54 -74.39 49.23
N GLY A 347 15.22 -74.16 49.19
CA GLY A 347 14.44 -73.62 50.32
C GLY A 347 14.59 -72.15 50.82
N GLY A 348 13.43 -71.50 51.01
CA GLY A 348 13.26 -70.30 51.86
C GLY A 348 13.43 -68.94 51.15
N GLY A 349 12.82 -67.84 51.62
CA GLY A 349 11.80 -67.75 52.68
C GLY A 349 11.59 -66.32 53.21
N GLY A 350 10.35 -65.82 53.18
CA GLY A 350 9.99 -64.47 53.65
C GLY A 350 10.33 -63.33 52.67
N GLY A 351 9.72 -62.15 52.77
CA GLY A 351 8.59 -61.75 53.61
C GLY A 351 8.40 -60.22 53.62
N GLY A 352 7.15 -59.74 53.57
CA GLY A 352 6.83 -58.31 53.60
C GLY A 352 5.43 -58.03 53.05
N SER A 353 4.55 -57.43 53.85
CA SER A 353 3.15 -57.18 53.53
C SER A 353 2.71 -55.81 54.03
N MET A 354 1.90 -55.11 53.23
CA MET A 354 0.78 -54.19 53.56
C MET A 354 0.38 -53.48 52.26
N GLU A 355 -0.83 -53.66 51.74
CA GLU A 355 -2.08 -52.92 52.08
C GLU A 355 -2.06 -51.45 51.60
N GLY A 356 -3.06 -50.95 50.86
CA GLY A 356 -4.24 -51.63 50.29
C GLY A 356 -5.29 -50.64 49.74
N LEU A 357 -6.44 -51.17 49.26
CA LEU A 357 -7.67 -50.43 48.86
C LEU A 357 -7.51 -49.53 47.60
N ASN A 358 -8.49 -49.27 46.72
CA ASN A 358 -9.83 -49.82 46.42
C ASN A 358 -10.17 -49.39 44.95
N GLY A 359 -11.02 -50.04 44.15
CA GLY A 359 -11.78 -51.27 44.31
C GLY A 359 -12.81 -51.45 43.17
N LEU A 360 -13.48 -52.62 43.14
CA LEU A 360 -14.79 -52.91 42.50
C LEU A 360 -15.05 -52.54 41.01
N ARG A 361 -15.10 -53.57 40.15
CA ARG A 361 -16.33 -53.93 39.41
C ARG A 361 -16.32 -55.41 38.98
N GLU A 362 -17.42 -56.12 39.18
CA GLU A 362 -17.58 -57.55 38.82
C GLU A 362 -17.98 -57.78 37.36
N GLY A 363 -17.72 -59.00 36.86
CA GLY A 363 -18.22 -59.52 35.57
C GLY A 363 -18.04 -61.03 35.43
N ARG A 364 -19.14 -61.77 35.26
CA ARG A 364 -19.23 -63.26 35.24
C ARG A 364 -19.97 -63.73 33.99
N GLU A 365 -19.58 -64.80 33.27
CA GLU A 365 -18.37 -65.65 33.32
C GLU A 365 -17.68 -65.65 31.93
N GLY A 366 -17.21 -66.71 31.25
CA GLY A 366 -17.14 -68.15 31.49
C GLY A 366 -16.89 -68.91 30.17
N GLY A 367 -16.16 -70.04 30.19
CA GLY A 367 -15.93 -70.84 28.97
C GLY A 367 -14.79 -71.85 29.07
N GLN A 368 -14.90 -72.98 28.37
CA GLN A 368 -13.98 -74.12 28.50
C GLN A 368 -12.95 -74.23 27.36
N GLY A 369 -11.70 -74.45 27.75
CA GLY A 369 -10.63 -75.25 27.14
C GLY A 369 -10.52 -75.50 25.63
N ASN A 370 -9.28 -75.36 25.12
CA ASN A 370 -8.60 -76.53 24.55
C ASN A 370 -7.07 -76.47 24.76
N ARG A 371 -6.36 -77.59 24.62
CA ARG A 371 -4.89 -77.69 24.74
C ARG A 371 -4.16 -77.41 23.41
N PRO A 372 -2.87 -77.02 23.45
CA PRO A 372 -2.20 -76.42 22.30
C PRO A 372 -1.64 -77.44 21.29
N ARG A 373 -1.43 -76.97 20.05
CA ARG A 373 -0.54 -77.60 19.07
C ARG A 373 0.49 -76.56 18.62
N GLY A 374 1.77 -76.89 18.78
CA GLY A 374 2.84 -75.88 18.80
C GLY A 374 3.21 -75.27 17.45
N LYS A 375 3.82 -74.09 17.51
CA LYS A 375 4.56 -73.46 16.41
C LYS A 375 5.83 -72.84 16.98
N GLN A 376 7.00 -73.30 16.52
CA GLN A 376 8.28 -72.70 16.93
C GLN A 376 8.37 -71.26 16.41
N VAL A 377 8.89 -70.36 17.24
CA VAL A 377 9.26 -68.99 16.88
C VAL A 377 10.73 -68.83 17.27
N GLY A 378 11.56 -68.33 16.34
CA GLY A 378 13.01 -68.20 16.55
C GLY A 378 13.34 -67.16 17.62
N GLY A 379 14.29 -67.48 18.50
CA GLY A 379 14.70 -66.61 19.61
C GLY A 379 15.71 -65.54 19.20
N GLY A 380 15.33 -64.27 19.35
CA GLY A 380 16.17 -63.08 19.22
C GLY A 380 15.31 -61.81 19.25
N PRO A 381 15.87 -60.60 19.48
CA PRO A 381 17.23 -60.27 19.90
C PRO A 381 17.33 -59.94 21.41
N ALA A 382 16.37 -60.36 22.23
CA ALA A 382 16.24 -59.93 23.63
C ALA A 382 17.45 -60.27 24.53
N LEU A 383 18.10 -61.42 24.30
CA LEU A 383 19.23 -61.88 25.13
C LEU A 383 20.46 -60.95 25.05
N THR A 384 20.71 -60.32 23.90
CA THR A 384 21.85 -59.40 23.73
C THR A 384 21.68 -58.10 24.53
N GLN A 385 20.45 -57.61 24.72
CA GLN A 385 20.21 -56.41 25.53
C GLN A 385 20.27 -56.72 27.04
N ALA A 386 19.65 -57.83 27.47
CA ALA A 386 19.67 -58.26 28.87
C ALA A 386 21.08 -58.53 29.42
N VAL A 387 21.99 -59.07 28.61
CA VAL A 387 23.39 -59.35 29.01
C VAL A 387 24.24 -58.08 29.05
N LEU A 388 23.99 -57.09 28.18
CA LEU A 388 24.70 -55.80 28.23
C LEU A 388 24.35 -54.98 29.48
N GLY A 389 23.10 -55.05 29.96
CA GLY A 389 22.68 -54.38 31.20
C GLY A 389 23.41 -54.87 32.46
N GLN A 390 23.98 -56.08 32.45
CA GLN A 390 24.79 -56.62 33.55
C GLN A 390 26.27 -56.20 33.51
N ALA A 391 26.76 -55.66 32.38
CA ALA A 391 28.17 -55.35 32.21
C ALA A 391 28.57 -53.93 32.68
N CYS A 392 27.63 -52.97 32.64
CA CYS A 392 27.85 -51.58 33.07
C CYS A 392 26.54 -50.97 33.61
N PRO A 393 26.34 -50.86 34.93
CA PRO A 393 25.22 -50.09 35.48
C PRO A 393 25.39 -48.62 35.07
N GLY A 394 24.39 -48.07 34.38
CA GLY A 394 24.43 -46.74 33.76
C GLY A 394 24.66 -46.73 32.24
N LEU A 395 25.02 -47.85 31.60
CA LEU A 395 25.14 -47.89 30.12
C LEU A 395 23.79 -47.71 29.43
N GLU A 396 22.72 -48.34 29.93
CA GLU A 396 21.37 -48.20 29.37
C GLU A 396 20.82 -46.78 29.59
N GLU A 397 21.10 -46.17 30.75
CA GLU A 397 20.78 -44.77 31.07
C GLU A 397 21.53 -43.78 30.17
N ALA A 398 22.82 -44.02 29.89
CA ALA A 398 23.60 -43.22 28.95
C ALA A 398 23.10 -43.36 27.50
N VAL A 399 22.70 -44.58 27.09
CA VAL A 399 22.10 -44.82 25.77
C VAL A 399 20.74 -44.13 25.63
N ASP A 400 19.90 -44.16 26.66
CA ASP A 400 18.61 -43.44 26.66
C ASP A 400 18.79 -41.92 26.78
N GLY A 401 19.83 -41.43 27.47
CA GLY A 401 20.24 -40.02 27.42
C GLY A 401 20.63 -39.57 26.01
N VAL A 402 21.45 -40.37 25.30
CA VAL A 402 21.81 -40.10 23.89
C VAL A 402 20.59 -40.19 22.97
N ARG A 403 19.67 -41.15 23.18
CA ARG A 403 18.38 -41.23 22.44
C ARG A 403 17.49 -40.02 22.72
N PHE A 404 17.43 -39.54 23.96
CA PHE A 404 16.68 -38.35 24.34
C PHE A 404 17.24 -37.12 23.61
N ILE A 405 18.56 -36.89 23.68
CA ILE A 405 19.23 -35.80 22.96
C ILE A 405 18.97 -35.91 21.44
N ALA A 406 19.14 -37.08 20.85
CA ALA A 406 18.91 -37.29 19.42
C ALA A 406 17.45 -37.06 18.99
N ASN A 407 16.47 -37.44 19.83
CA ASN A 407 15.06 -37.16 19.57
C ASN A 407 14.70 -35.69 19.81
N HIS A 408 15.31 -35.03 20.81
CA HIS A 408 15.11 -33.61 21.10
C HIS A 408 15.64 -32.75 19.94
N MET A 409 16.93 -32.90 19.59
CA MET A 409 17.54 -32.21 18.45
C MET A 409 16.79 -32.45 17.14
N LYS A 410 16.27 -33.65 16.92
CA LYS A 410 15.45 -33.97 15.74
C LYS A 410 14.09 -33.26 15.76
N THR A 411 13.47 -33.12 16.93
CA THR A 411 12.20 -32.40 17.09
C THR A 411 12.41 -30.89 16.90
N GLU A 412 13.48 -30.33 17.46
CA GLU A 412 13.90 -28.94 17.23
C GLU A 412 14.20 -28.67 15.74
N ASP A 413 14.96 -29.54 15.07
CA ASP A 413 15.19 -29.50 13.61
C ASP A 413 13.86 -29.47 12.83
N ASP A 414 12.91 -30.36 13.20
CA ASP A 414 11.67 -30.57 12.47
C ASP A 414 10.71 -29.38 12.70
N ASP A 415 10.59 -28.85 13.92
CA ASP A 415 9.86 -27.62 14.24
C ASP A 415 10.51 -26.39 13.58
N GLN A 416 11.84 -26.27 13.62
CA GLN A 416 12.54 -25.20 12.91
C GLN A 416 12.25 -25.26 11.40
N SER A 417 12.21 -26.46 10.79
CA SER A 417 11.87 -26.61 9.37
C SER A 417 10.45 -26.15 9.04
N VAL A 418 9.48 -26.35 9.95
CA VAL A 418 8.11 -25.84 9.80
C VAL A 418 8.06 -24.31 9.98
N SER A 419 8.92 -23.73 10.82
CA SER A 419 9.06 -22.27 10.93
C SER A 419 9.71 -21.64 9.68
N GLU A 420 10.69 -22.31 9.06
CA GLU A 420 11.30 -21.92 7.78
C GLU A 420 10.25 -21.96 6.65
N ASP A 421 9.38 -22.99 6.64
CA ASP A 421 8.23 -23.13 5.73
C ASP A 421 7.21 -21.98 5.89
N TRP A 422 6.79 -21.62 7.12
CA TRP A 422 5.86 -20.50 7.35
C TRP A 422 6.43 -19.15 6.91
N LYS A 423 7.72 -18.88 7.18
CA LYS A 423 8.40 -17.67 6.71
C LYS A 423 8.48 -17.60 5.18
N TYR A 424 8.74 -18.74 4.52
CA TYR A 424 8.73 -18.81 3.06
C TYR A 424 7.32 -18.58 2.49
N VAL A 425 6.27 -19.15 3.10
CA VAL A 425 4.87 -18.88 2.72
C VAL A 425 4.53 -17.39 2.85
N ALA A 426 4.94 -16.73 3.94
CA ALA A 426 4.76 -15.28 4.10
C ALA A 426 5.47 -14.49 2.99
N MET A 427 6.72 -14.85 2.65
CA MET A 427 7.49 -14.23 1.56
C MET A 427 6.82 -14.43 0.18
N VAL A 428 6.21 -15.59 -0.08
CA VAL A 428 5.46 -15.85 -1.32
C VAL A 428 4.19 -14.99 -1.38
N ILE A 429 3.48 -14.81 -0.27
CA ILE A 429 2.30 -13.93 -0.18
C ILE A 429 2.69 -12.46 -0.42
N ASP A 430 3.77 -12.00 0.21
CA ASP A 430 4.31 -10.64 0.06
C ASP A 430 4.63 -10.32 -1.41
N ARG A 431 5.30 -11.25 -2.10
CA ARG A 431 5.66 -11.12 -3.53
C ARG A 431 4.46 -11.24 -4.46
N LEU A 432 3.43 -12.01 -4.11
CA LEU A 432 2.16 -12.05 -4.85
C LEU A 432 1.45 -10.69 -4.77
N PHE A 433 1.31 -10.12 -3.58
CA PHE A 433 0.68 -8.81 -3.42
C PHE A 433 1.49 -7.71 -4.10
N LEU A 434 2.82 -7.72 -4.02
CA LEU A 434 3.69 -6.77 -4.75
C LEU A 434 3.34 -6.68 -6.24
N TRP A 435 3.22 -7.82 -6.94
CA TRP A 435 2.87 -7.82 -8.37
C TRP A 435 1.45 -7.32 -8.63
N ILE A 436 0.49 -7.69 -7.79
CA ILE A 436 -0.90 -7.20 -7.90
C ILE A 436 -0.94 -5.68 -7.71
N PHE A 437 -0.32 -5.14 -6.66
CA PHE A 437 -0.28 -3.70 -6.40
C PHE A 437 0.48 -2.92 -7.48
N ILE A 438 1.57 -3.45 -8.04
CA ILE A 438 2.24 -2.83 -9.18
C ILE A 438 1.31 -2.74 -10.39
N ILE A 439 0.67 -3.85 -10.79
CA ILE A 439 -0.24 -3.87 -11.95
C ILE A 439 -1.42 -2.91 -11.74
N VAL A 440 -2.06 -2.94 -10.56
CA VAL A 440 -3.20 -2.08 -10.26
C VAL A 440 -2.81 -0.60 -10.15
N CYS A 441 -1.67 -0.28 -9.52
CA CYS A 441 -1.20 1.10 -9.42
C CYS A 441 -0.77 1.68 -10.78
N VAL A 442 -0.01 0.92 -11.58
CA VAL A 442 0.37 1.34 -12.93
C VAL A 442 -0.86 1.50 -13.81
N SER A 443 -1.77 0.52 -13.84
CA SER A 443 -3.00 0.61 -14.66
C SER A 443 -3.91 1.77 -14.25
N GLY A 444 -4.07 2.04 -12.95
CA GLY A 444 -4.86 3.18 -12.46
C GLY A 444 -4.22 4.54 -12.76
N THR A 445 -2.91 4.67 -12.59
CA THR A 445 -2.16 5.89 -12.92
C THR A 445 -2.23 6.15 -14.43
N VAL A 446 -1.90 5.15 -15.25
CA VAL A 446 -1.97 5.23 -16.72
C VAL A 446 -3.38 5.58 -17.19
N GLY A 447 -4.42 4.90 -16.67
CA GLY A 447 -5.81 5.15 -17.04
C GLY A 447 -6.30 6.56 -16.69
N MET A 448 -6.03 7.04 -15.46
CA MET A 448 -6.49 8.37 -15.04
C MET A 448 -5.70 9.53 -15.67
N PHE A 449 -4.39 9.37 -15.93
CA PHE A 449 -3.59 10.43 -16.55
C PHE A 449 -3.69 10.46 -18.08
N LEU A 450 -4.02 9.35 -18.76
CA LEU A 450 -4.29 9.37 -20.21
C LEU A 450 -5.65 10.01 -20.56
N GLN A 451 -6.65 9.90 -19.69
CA GLN A 451 -7.99 10.48 -19.94
C GLN A 451 -7.96 11.98 -20.33
N PRO A 452 -7.30 12.90 -19.58
CA PRO A 452 -7.21 14.31 -19.98
C PRO A 452 -6.28 14.54 -21.19
N LEU A 453 -5.28 13.68 -21.43
CA LEU A 453 -4.39 13.78 -22.59
C LEU A 453 -5.14 13.48 -23.89
N PHE A 454 -5.96 12.44 -23.93
CA PHE A 454 -6.78 12.10 -25.10
C PHE A 454 -7.84 13.18 -25.40
N GLN A 455 -8.46 13.78 -24.39
CA GLN A 455 -9.42 14.87 -24.63
C GLN A 455 -8.75 16.13 -25.23
N ASN A 456 -7.53 16.46 -24.79
CA ASN A 456 -6.73 17.53 -25.40
C ASN A 456 -6.32 17.22 -26.86
N TYR A 457 -6.15 15.94 -27.21
CA TYR A 457 -5.86 15.53 -28.59
C TYR A 457 -7.11 15.62 -29.49
N THR A 458 -8.25 15.09 -29.06
CA THR A 458 -9.50 15.15 -29.85
C THR A 458 -9.99 16.59 -30.02
N ALA A 459 -9.87 17.45 -29.01
CA ALA A 459 -10.20 18.88 -29.14
C ALA A 459 -9.35 19.55 -30.24
N LYS A 460 -8.03 19.32 -30.26
CA LYS A 460 -7.13 19.84 -31.31
C LYS A 460 -7.40 19.24 -32.69
N THR A 461 -7.87 18.00 -32.78
CA THR A 461 -8.22 17.37 -34.05
C THR A 461 -9.46 18.03 -34.67
N ILE A 462 -10.49 18.29 -33.85
CA ILE A 462 -11.73 18.94 -34.28
C ILE A 462 -11.48 20.39 -34.73
N THR A 463 -10.64 21.16 -34.03
CA THR A 463 -10.32 22.53 -34.45
C THR A 463 -9.44 22.62 -35.70
N ASN A 464 -8.72 21.56 -36.08
CA ASN A 464 -7.94 21.52 -37.33
C ASN A 464 -8.71 20.92 -38.52
N THR A 465 -9.97 20.50 -38.33
CA THR A 465 -10.82 19.97 -39.42
C THR A 465 -11.93 20.93 -39.86
N ASN A 466 -12.02 22.11 -39.22
CA ASN A 466 -12.98 23.19 -39.52
C ASN A 466 -12.25 24.49 -39.91
N GLY A 467 -11.12 24.39 -40.63
CA GLY A 467 -10.33 25.52 -41.14
C GLY A 467 -10.09 25.40 -42.63
#